data_AF-A0A1G9I5A1-F1
#
_entry.id   AF-A0A1G9I5A1-F1
#
_cell.length_a   1.000
_cell.length_b   1.000
_cell.length_c   1.000
_cell.angle_alpha   90.00
_cell.angle_beta   90.00
_cell.angle_gamma   90.00
#
_symmetry.space_group_name_H-M   'P 1'
#
loop_
_entity.id
_entity.type
_entity.pdbx_description
1 polymer ?
#
loop_
_entity_poly.entity_id
_entity_poly.type
_entity_poly.pdbx_seq_one_letter_code
_entity_poly.pdbx_strand_id
1 'polypeptide(L)'
;MGTPDEPALSPREIELLAFERHWWRQAGAKEQAIKETFGISATRYYQLLGGLIDRPEALQHDPMLVKRLRRLRATRQRDRAARNLGMRP
;
A
#
# COMPACT_ATOMS: atom_id res chain seq x y z
N MET A 1 -24.66 2.30 -12.91
CA MET A 1 -23.83 1.59 -13.91
C MET A 1 -22.56 1.14 -13.20
N GLY A 2 -22.58 -0.05 -12.61
CA GLY A 2 -21.41 -0.70 -12.01
C GLY A 2 -21.00 -1.83 -12.93
N THR A 3 -19.76 -1.82 -13.42
CA THR A 3 -19.28 -2.75 -14.43
C THR A 3 -19.06 -4.16 -13.83
N PRO A 4 -19.43 -5.24 -14.53
CA PRO A 4 -19.59 -6.57 -13.94
C PRO A 4 -18.30 -7.43 -13.90
N ASP A 5 -17.15 -6.91 -14.33
CA ASP A 5 -15.93 -7.70 -14.50
C ASP A 5 -14.69 -6.85 -14.23
N GLU A 6 -14.03 -6.99 -13.07
CA GLU A 6 -12.62 -6.57 -12.95
C GLU A 6 -11.82 -7.58 -12.12
N PRO A 7 -11.34 -8.68 -12.77
CA PRO A 7 -10.19 -9.45 -12.31
C PRO A 7 -8.84 -8.74 -12.59
N ALA A 8 -8.85 -7.44 -12.85
CA ALA A 8 -7.68 -6.63 -13.16
C ALA A 8 -7.66 -5.39 -12.26
N LEU A 9 -6.47 -5.01 -11.80
CA LEU A 9 -6.25 -3.79 -11.01
C LEU A 9 -6.81 -2.58 -11.76
N SER A 10 -7.57 -1.73 -11.09
CA SER A 10 -8.03 -0.49 -11.71
C SER A 10 -6.82 0.38 -12.09
N PRO A 11 -6.91 1.27 -13.10
CA PRO A 11 -5.79 2.11 -13.54
C PRO A 11 -5.13 2.89 -12.40
N ARG A 12 -5.94 3.35 -11.44
CA ARG A 12 -5.49 4.05 -10.22
C ARG A 12 -4.64 3.17 -9.31
N GLU A 13 -4.94 1.88 -9.24
CA GLU A 13 -4.22 0.89 -8.44
C GLU A 13 -2.87 0.52 -9.08
N ILE A 14 -2.85 0.40 -10.41
CA ILE A 14 -1.63 0.21 -11.20
C ILE A 14 -0.70 1.41 -11.03
N GLU A 15 -1.25 2.63 -11.11
CA GLU A 15 -0.51 3.87 -10.90
C GLU A 15 0.04 3.96 -9.47
N LEU A 16 -0.72 3.50 -8.47
CA LEU A 16 -0.28 3.38 -7.08
C LEU A 16 0.97 2.49 -6.95
N LEU A 17 0.95 1.30 -7.58
CA LEU A 17 2.08 0.35 -7.57
C LEU A 17 3.28 0.91 -8.34
N ALA A 18 3.06 1.52 -9.50
CA ALA A 18 4.11 2.11 -10.33
C ALA A 18 4.82 3.27 -9.61
N PHE A 19 4.05 4.12 -8.90
CA PHE A 19 4.56 5.20 -8.07
C PHE A 19 5.44 4.67 -6.94
N GLU A 20 4.96 3.64 -6.25
CA GLU A 20 5.66 3.00 -5.15
C GLU A 20 6.99 2.36 -5.58
N ARG A 21 7.03 1.79 -6.79
CA ARG A 21 8.24 1.23 -7.42
C ARG A 21 9.32 2.29 -7.71
N HIS A 22 8.96 3.55 -7.97
CA HIS A 22 9.95 4.61 -8.15
C HIS A 22 10.43 5.20 -6.83
N TRP A 23 9.58 5.21 -5.79
CA TRP A 23 9.84 6.03 -4.59
C TRP A 23 10.60 5.33 -3.46
N TRP A 24 10.84 4.01 -3.52
CA TRP A 24 11.54 3.27 -2.44
C TRP A 24 12.97 3.76 -2.14
N ARG A 25 13.61 4.51 -3.04
CA ARG A 25 14.93 5.14 -2.81
C ARG A 25 14.86 6.51 -2.11
N GLN A 26 13.70 7.17 -2.10
CA GLN A 26 13.52 8.55 -1.60
C GLN A 26 12.47 8.64 -0.49
N ALA A 27 12.41 7.61 0.37
CA ALA A 27 11.31 7.39 1.32
C ALA A 27 10.96 8.57 2.26
N GLY A 28 11.86 9.54 2.46
CA GLY A 28 11.62 10.71 3.32
C GLY A 28 10.59 11.71 2.78
N ALA A 29 10.51 11.91 1.46
CA ALA A 29 9.57 12.89 0.84
C ALA A 29 8.27 12.25 0.33
N LYS A 30 8.13 10.93 0.53
CA LYS A 30 7.06 10.14 -0.07
C LYS A 30 5.66 10.59 0.33
N GLU A 31 5.46 10.92 1.60
CA GLU A 31 4.12 11.30 2.10
C GLU A 31 3.62 12.61 1.50
N GLN A 32 4.53 13.56 1.27
CA GLN A 32 4.20 14.82 0.58
C GLN A 32 3.86 14.55 -0.88
N ALA A 33 4.70 13.77 -1.58
CA ALA A 33 4.46 13.43 -2.98
C ALA A 33 3.15 12.65 -3.18
N ILE A 34 2.79 11.72 -2.28
CA ILE A 34 1.48 11.04 -2.32
C ILE A 34 0.34 12.04 -2.24
N LYS A 35 0.43 13.00 -1.31
CA LYS A 35 -0.63 13.99 -1.09
C LYS A 35 -0.76 14.93 -2.28
N GLU A 36 0.34 15.27 -2.92
CA GLU A 36 0.39 16.14 -4.10
C GLU A 36 -0.07 15.43 -5.38
N THR A 37 0.35 14.18 -5.61
CA THR A 37 -0.01 13.38 -6.79
C THR A 37 -1.43 12.82 -6.72
N PHE A 38 -1.82 12.23 -5.58
CA PHE A 38 -3.09 11.51 -5.45
C PHE A 38 -4.17 12.31 -4.70
N GLY A 39 -3.83 13.45 -4.10
CA GLY A 39 -4.76 14.27 -3.32
C GLY A 39 -5.24 13.60 -2.02
N ILE A 40 -4.61 12.52 -1.58
CA ILE A 40 -5.00 11.76 -0.39
C ILE A 40 -3.91 11.78 0.67
N SER A 41 -4.31 11.63 1.94
CA SER A 41 -3.35 11.46 3.02
C SER A 41 -2.56 10.16 2.86
N ALA A 42 -1.30 10.17 3.28
CA ALA A 42 -0.45 8.99 3.30
C ALA A 42 -1.10 7.83 4.07
N THR A 43 -1.82 8.12 5.16
CA THR A 43 -2.61 7.11 5.89
C THR A 43 -3.63 6.40 5.00
N ARG A 44 -4.41 7.14 4.20
CA ARG A 44 -5.40 6.56 3.29
C ARG A 44 -4.73 5.80 2.15
N TYR A 45 -3.62 6.31 1.65
CA TYR A 45 -2.80 5.65 0.63
C TYR A 45 -2.33 4.27 1.12
N TYR A 46 -1.76 4.19 2.33
CA TYR A 46 -1.29 2.91 2.88
C TYR A 46 -2.43 1.93 3.20
N GLN A 47 -3.64 2.42 3.50
CA GLN A 47 -4.81 1.56 3.68
C GLN A 47 -5.22 0.92 2.35
N LEU A 48 -5.32 1.72 1.27
CA LEU A 48 -5.62 1.23 -0.07
C LEU A 48 -4.53 0.27 -0.56
N LEU A 49 -3.27 0.69 -0.46
CA LEU A 49 -2.12 -0.15 -0.83
C LEU A 49 -2.11 -1.45 -0.02
N GLY A 50 -2.46 -1.41 1.27
CA GLY A 50 -2.57 -2.57 2.13
C GLY A 50 -3.61 -3.58 1.64
N GLY A 51 -4.80 -3.13 1.25
CA GLY A 51 -5.80 -4.01 0.62
C GLY A 51 -5.34 -4.54 -0.73
N LEU A 52 -4.65 -3.70 -1.50
CA LEU A 52 -4.14 -4.04 -2.83
C LEU A 52 -3.10 -5.16 -2.80
N ILE A 53 -2.11 -5.07 -1.90
CA ILE A 53 -1.02 -6.06 -1.81
C ILE A 53 -1.50 -7.43 -1.32
N ASP A 54 -2.69 -7.52 -0.74
CA ASP A 54 -3.31 -8.77 -0.32
C ASP A 54 -4.07 -9.47 -1.47
N ARG A 55 -4.31 -8.77 -2.59
CA ARG A 55 -4.96 -9.29 -3.78
C ARG A 55 -3.99 -10.04 -4.71
N PRO A 56 -4.38 -11.18 -5.31
CA PRO A 56 -3.53 -11.93 -6.24
C PRO A 56 -3.19 -11.15 -7.52
N GLU A 57 -4.02 -10.19 -7.92
CA GLU A 57 -3.82 -9.31 -9.08
C GLU A 57 -2.58 -8.44 -8.91
N ALA A 58 -2.33 -7.90 -7.70
CA ALA A 58 -1.12 -7.13 -7.39
C ALA A 58 0.14 -7.99 -7.48
N LEU A 59 0.07 -9.25 -7.05
CA LEU A 59 1.15 -10.22 -7.17
C LEU A 59 1.48 -10.56 -8.62
N GLN A 60 0.48 -10.62 -9.50
CA GLN A 60 0.68 -10.86 -10.93
C GLN A 60 1.30 -9.64 -11.62
N HIS A 61 0.94 -8.44 -11.19
CA HIS A 61 1.45 -7.20 -11.78
C HIS A 61 2.89 -6.89 -11.35
N ASP A 62 3.19 -6.98 -10.04
CA ASP A 62 4.52 -6.62 -9.53
C ASP A 62 4.94 -7.43 -8.28
N PRO A 63 5.32 -8.72 -8.44
CA PRO A 63 5.49 -9.66 -7.35
C PRO A 63 6.61 -9.27 -6.36
N MET A 64 7.67 -8.61 -6.82
CA MET A 64 8.78 -8.18 -5.96
C MET A 64 8.38 -7.02 -5.04
N LEU A 65 7.69 -6.02 -5.59
CA LEU A 65 7.19 -4.88 -4.84
C LEU A 65 6.18 -5.35 -3.78
N VAL A 66 5.21 -6.16 -4.18
CA VAL A 66 4.17 -6.67 -3.29
C VAL A 66 4.75 -7.50 -2.14
N LYS A 67 5.69 -8.41 -2.41
CA LYS A 67 6.37 -9.19 -1.36
C LYS A 67 7.12 -8.28 -0.37
N ARG A 68 7.80 -7.24 -0.86
CA ARG A 68 8.53 -6.28 -0.02
C ARG A 68 7.57 -5.48 0.87
N LEU A 69 6.47 -4.97 0.31
CA LEU A 69 5.45 -4.22 1.02
C LEU A 69 4.74 -5.07 2.08
N ARG A 70 4.39 -6.32 1.76
CA ARG A 70 3.80 -7.27 2.72
C ARG A 70 4.73 -7.53 3.91
N ARG A 71 6.03 -7.69 3.65
CA ARG A 71 7.04 -7.87 4.71
C ARG A 71 7.16 -6.61 5.60
N LEU A 72 7.17 -5.42 4.99
CA LEU A 72 7.25 -4.16 5.73
C LEU A 72 6.02 -3.92 6.61
N ARG A 73 4.83 -4.29 6.10
CA ARG A 73 3.57 -4.28 6.87
C ARG A 73 3.62 -5.24 8.04
N ALA A 74 4.10 -6.46 7.84
CA ALA A 74 4.25 -7.45 8.91
C ALA A 74 5.18 -6.96 10.03
N THR A 75 6.28 -6.28 9.68
CA THR A 75 7.18 -5.65 10.67
C THR A 75 6.47 -4.54 11.45
N ARG A 76 5.78 -3.61 10.77
CA ARG A 76 5.04 -2.51 11.44
C ARG A 76 3.85 -3.00 12.28
N GLN A 77 3.18 -4.07 11.85
CA GLN A 77 2.06 -4.65 12.58
C GLN A 77 2.56 -5.34 13.86
N ARG A 78 3.73 -5.99 13.82
CA ARG A 78 4.40 -6.52 15.01
C ARG A 78 4.78 -5.43 16.01
N ASP A 79 5.32 -4.30 15.55
CA ASP A 79 5.62 -3.15 16.42
C ASP A 79 4.36 -2.57 17.08
N ARG A 80 3.22 -2.54 16.37
CA ARG A 80 1.95 -2.09 16.95
C ARG A 80 1.33 -3.12 17.90
N ALA A 81 1.43 -4.42 17.60
CA ALA A 81 0.95 -5.48 18.48
C ALA A 81 1.74 -5.50 19.81
N ALA A 82 3.05 -5.26 19.76
CA ALA A 82 3.88 -5.13 20.96
C ALA A 82 3.49 -3.95 21.85
N ARG A 83 2.94 -2.86 21.28
CA ARG A 83 2.44 -1.70 22.06
C ARG A 83 1.00 -1.87 22.57
N ASN A 84 0.15 -2.61 21.85
CA ASN A 84 -1.22 -2.89 22.28
C ASN A 84 -1.33 -3.99 23.36
N LEU A 85 -0.28 -4.78 23.59
CA LEU A 85 -0.21 -5.71 24.73
C LEU A 85 0.08 -5.02 26.08
N GLY A 86 0.23 -3.69 26.10
CA GLY A 86 0.48 -2.90 27.31
C GLY A 86 -0.58 -1.85 27.67
N MET A 87 -1.75 -1.80 26.99
CA MET A 87 -2.75 -0.75 27.29
C MET A 87 -4.20 -1.21 27.08
N ARG A 88 -4.80 -1.74 28.17
CA ARG A 88 -6.11 -1.34 28.72
C ARG A 88 -6.08 -1.64 30.24
N PRO A 89 -5.99 -0.62 31.10
CA PRO A 89 -7.07 -0.36 32.08
C PRO A 89 -7.93 0.84 31.67
#